data_AF-A0A7X7S6M4-F1
#
_entry.id   AF-A0A7X7S6M4-F1
#
_cell.length_a   1.000
_cell.length_b   1.000
_cell.length_c   1.000
_cell.angle_alpha   90.00
_cell.angle_beta   90.00
_cell.angle_gamma   90.00
#
_symmetry.space_group_name_H-M   'P 1'
#
loop_
_entity.id
_entity.type
_entity.pdbx_description
1 polymer ?
#
loop_
_entity_poly.entity_id
_entity_poly.type
_entity_poly.pdbx_seq_one_letter_code
_entity_poly.pdbx_strand_id
1 'polypeptide(L)'
;MTTIDSVRQLPKVDELLREPRLENALRLMGHVPVREAIRTTLDKARESLLAGHPDEPITEESIIFSILKQLDEETKTKICKVINATGAILHTNLGRAPLAQQALDAVMDSSRGYSSLEYDLEHGRRGQRGASTEELLCR
;
A
#
# COMPACT_ATOMS: atom_id res chain seq x y z
N MET A 1 -6.64 -3.87 32.61
CA MET A 1 -6.41 -4.52 31.31
C MET A 1 -6.72 -5.99 31.51
N THR A 2 -7.68 -6.54 30.76
CA THR A 2 -8.08 -7.93 30.91
C THR A 2 -7.14 -8.79 30.06
N THR A 3 -6.34 -9.63 30.71
CA THR A 3 -5.48 -10.60 30.04
C THR A 3 -6.33 -11.74 29.48
N ILE A 4 -5.99 -12.18 28.27
CA ILE A 4 -6.63 -13.30 27.58
C ILE A 4 -5.72 -14.50 27.78
N ASP A 5 -6.15 -15.42 28.64
CA ASP A 5 -5.38 -16.62 29.01
C ASP A 5 -5.89 -17.88 28.31
N SER A 6 -7.01 -17.79 27.59
CA SER A 6 -7.63 -18.90 26.87
C SER A 6 -8.16 -18.49 25.51
N VAL A 7 -8.09 -19.40 24.54
CA VAL A 7 -8.65 -19.22 23.19
C VAL A 7 -10.14 -18.84 23.21
N ARG A 8 -10.89 -19.29 24.22
CA ARG A 8 -12.32 -18.97 24.37
C ARG A 8 -12.59 -17.49 24.72
N GLN A 9 -11.58 -16.80 25.23
CA GLN A 9 -11.65 -15.39 25.60
C GLN A 9 -11.23 -14.45 24.45
N LEU A 10 -10.76 -14.99 23.32
CA LEU A 10 -10.45 -14.18 22.15
C LEU A 10 -11.72 -13.51 21.60
N PRO A 11 -11.67 -12.21 21.27
CA PRO A 11 -12.81 -11.51 20.71
C PRO A 11 -13.18 -12.07 19.34
N LYS A 12 -14.45 -11.94 18.97
CA LYS A 12 -14.92 -12.37 17.65
C LYS A 12 -14.51 -11.35 16.60
N VAL A 13 -14.35 -11.81 15.36
CA VAL A 13 -14.08 -10.93 14.21
C VAL A 13 -15.14 -9.83 14.10
N ASP A 14 -16.43 -10.16 14.26
CA ASP A 14 -17.53 -9.18 14.16
C ASP A 14 -17.57 -8.18 15.34
N GLU A 15 -16.97 -8.52 16.47
CA GLU A 15 -16.81 -7.58 17.60
C GLU A 15 -15.70 -6.58 17.28
N LEU A 16 -14.56 -7.06 16.78
CA LEU A 16 -13.45 -6.22 16.34
C LEU A 16 -13.82 -5.34 15.13
N LEU A 17 -14.67 -5.82 14.22
CA LEU A 17 -15.18 -4.98 13.12
C LEU A 17 -16.09 -3.83 13.59
N ARG A 18 -16.58 -3.88 14.83
CA ARG A 18 -17.36 -2.82 15.49
C ARG A 18 -16.55 -2.01 16.49
N GLU A 19 -15.26 -2.28 16.61
CA GLU A 19 -14.37 -1.63 17.56
C GLU A 19 -14.05 -0.19 17.12
N PRO A 20 -14.35 0.84 17.94
CA PRO A 20 -14.12 2.24 17.57
C PRO A 20 -12.66 2.55 17.19
N ARG A 21 -11.68 1.88 17.82
CA ARG A 21 -10.25 2.05 17.50
C ARG A 21 -9.89 1.61 16.07
N LEU A 22 -10.69 0.76 15.44
CA LEU A 22 -10.50 0.28 14.07
C LEU A 22 -11.36 1.04 13.03
N GLU A 23 -12.23 1.95 13.45
CA GLU A 23 -13.15 2.69 12.57
C GLU A 23 -12.41 3.51 11.50
N ASN A 24 -11.33 4.19 11.88
CA ASN A 24 -10.53 4.96 10.92
C ASN A 24 -9.89 4.05 9.85
N ALA A 25 -9.40 2.88 10.25
CA ALA A 25 -8.83 1.91 9.31
C ALA A 25 -9.90 1.36 8.36
N LEU A 26 -11.08 1.04 8.87
CA LEU A 26 -12.23 0.62 8.06
C LEU A 26 -12.64 1.69 7.04
N ARG A 27 -12.66 2.96 7.43
CA ARG A 27 -12.98 4.07 6.53
C ARG A 27 -11.95 4.25 5.42
N LEU A 28 -10.66 4.12 5.73
CA LEU A 28 -9.57 4.39 4.78
C LEU A 28 -9.27 3.21 3.86
N MET A 29 -9.37 1.98 4.37
CA MET A 29 -8.93 0.77 3.67
C MET A 29 -10.08 -0.14 3.23
N GLY A 30 -11.28 0.09 3.77
CA GLY A 30 -12.44 -0.77 3.54
C GLY A 30 -12.43 -2.05 4.39
N HIS A 31 -13.51 -2.82 4.30
CA HIS A 31 -13.71 -3.99 5.16
C HIS A 31 -12.79 -5.17 4.87
N VAL A 32 -12.42 -5.41 3.61
CA VAL A 32 -11.68 -6.61 3.21
C VAL A 32 -10.28 -6.65 3.86
N PRO A 33 -9.43 -5.61 3.74
CA PRO A 33 -8.11 -5.64 4.36
C PRO A 33 -8.17 -5.71 5.88
N VAL A 34 -9.07 -4.95 6.50
CA VAL A 34 -9.22 -4.92 7.96
C VAL A 34 -9.68 -6.29 8.50
N ARG A 35 -10.62 -6.94 7.82
CA ARG A 35 -11.08 -8.28 8.21
C ARG A 35 -9.97 -9.32 8.12
N GLU A 36 -9.15 -9.28 7.07
CA GLU A 36 -8.03 -10.21 6.93
C GLU A 36 -6.97 -9.96 8.01
N ALA A 37 -6.61 -8.70 8.30
CA ALA A 37 -5.68 -8.37 9.39
C ALA A 37 -6.19 -8.82 10.76
N ILE A 38 -7.51 -8.66 11.03
CA ILE A 38 -8.15 -9.20 12.24
C ILE A 38 -7.99 -10.72 12.30
N ARG A 39 -8.30 -11.45 11.22
CA ARG A 39 -8.22 -12.92 11.18
C ARG A 39 -6.79 -13.38 11.41
N THR A 40 -5.82 -12.82 10.68
CA THR A 40 -4.41 -13.15 10.83
C THR A 40 -3.91 -12.90 12.25
N THR A 41 -4.31 -11.78 12.88
CA THR A 41 -3.90 -11.46 14.25
C THR A 41 -4.51 -12.43 15.26
N LEU A 42 -5.81 -12.75 15.14
CA LEU A 42 -6.47 -13.70 16.03
C LEU A 42 -5.95 -15.13 15.86
N ASP A 43 -5.60 -15.53 14.64
CA ASP A 43 -5.03 -16.85 14.37
C ASP A 43 -3.65 -16.99 15.03
N LYS A 44 -2.78 -15.98 14.93
CA LYS A 44 -1.50 -15.93 15.65
C LYS A 44 -1.69 -15.97 17.17
N ALA A 45 -2.63 -15.19 17.70
CA ALA A 45 -2.94 -15.20 19.12
C ALA A 45 -3.44 -16.58 19.58
N ARG A 46 -4.28 -17.24 18.77
CA ARG A 46 -4.77 -18.60 19.04
C ARG A 46 -3.63 -19.61 19.05
N GLU A 47 -2.73 -19.57 18.08
CA GLU A 47 -1.57 -20.46 18.03
C GLU A 47 -0.66 -20.28 19.25
N SER A 48 -0.39 -19.04 19.65
CA SER A 48 0.41 -18.72 20.82
C SER A 48 -0.21 -19.23 22.14
N LEU A 49 -1.52 -19.07 22.31
CA LEU A 49 -2.25 -19.61 23.47
C LEU A 49 -2.26 -21.14 23.50
N LEU A 50 -2.40 -21.79 22.34
CA LEU A 50 -2.37 -23.26 22.25
C LEU A 50 -0.98 -23.85 22.51
N ALA A 51 0.09 -23.12 22.17
CA ALA A 51 1.47 -23.49 22.46
C ALA A 51 1.84 -23.33 23.95
N GLY A 52 0.97 -22.70 24.75
CA GLY A 52 1.13 -22.56 26.21
C GLY A 52 2.23 -21.59 26.66
N HIS A 53 2.88 -20.89 25.73
CA HIS A 53 3.97 -19.95 26.00
C HIS A 53 3.81 -18.69 25.15
N PRO A 54 2.87 -17.79 25.50
CA PRO A 54 2.90 -16.45 24.91
C PRO A 54 4.13 -15.70 25.43
N ASP A 55 5.00 -15.26 24.52
CA ASP A 55 6.19 -14.45 24.86
C ASP A 55 5.82 -13.15 25.58
N GLU A 56 4.63 -12.62 25.28
CA GLU A 56 4.04 -11.44 25.90
C GLU A 56 2.55 -11.67 26.24
N PRO A 57 2.02 -11.03 27.30
CA PRO A 57 0.61 -11.14 27.64
C PRO A 57 -0.31 -10.71 26.49
N ILE A 58 -1.21 -11.60 26.08
CA ILE A 58 -2.23 -11.27 25.09
C ILE A 58 -3.33 -10.48 25.81
N THR A 59 -3.58 -9.27 25.32
CA THR A 59 -4.62 -8.37 25.83
C THR A 59 -5.42 -7.84 24.64
N GLU A 60 -6.61 -7.33 24.91
CA GLU A 60 -7.40 -6.66 23.89
C GLU A 60 -6.64 -5.49 23.23
N GLU A 61 -5.88 -4.73 24.04
CA GLU A 61 -5.03 -3.64 23.56
C GLU A 61 -3.92 -4.15 22.62
N SER A 62 -3.24 -5.24 22.99
CA SER A 62 -2.16 -5.78 22.16
C SER A 62 -2.67 -6.41 20.85
N ILE A 63 -3.88 -6.98 20.85
CA ILE A 63 -4.56 -7.44 19.64
C ILE A 63 -4.84 -6.26 18.71
N ILE A 64 -5.44 -5.19 19.21
CA ILE A 64 -5.81 -4.02 18.39
C ILE A 64 -4.57 -3.32 17.86
N PHE A 65 -3.55 -3.16 18.70
CA PHE A 65 -2.26 -2.64 18.28
C PHE A 65 -1.64 -3.49 17.16
N SER A 66 -1.68 -4.82 17.28
CA SER A 66 -1.13 -5.73 16.28
C SER A 66 -1.89 -5.66 14.95
N ILE A 67 -3.22 -5.53 14.98
CA ILE A 67 -4.06 -5.33 13.80
C ILE A 67 -3.67 -4.03 13.09
N LEU A 68 -3.62 -2.92 13.83
CA LEU A 68 -3.28 -1.61 13.26
C LEU A 68 -1.86 -1.59 12.69
N LYS A 69 -0.90 -2.21 13.39
CA LYS A 69 0.48 -2.36 12.92
C LYS A 69 0.55 -3.15 11.62
N GLN A 70 -0.16 -4.28 11.53
CA GLN A 70 -0.21 -5.08 10.31
C GLN A 70 -0.80 -4.28 9.14
N LEU A 71 -1.89 -3.55 9.37
CA LEU A 71 -2.50 -2.70 8.34
C LEU A 71 -1.58 -1.56 7.89
N ASP A 72 -0.84 -0.94 8.81
CA ASP A 72 0.17 0.08 8.47
C ASP A 72 1.33 -0.51 7.65
N GLU A 73 1.78 -1.72 7.99
CA GLU A 73 2.82 -2.43 7.22
C GLU A 73 2.35 -2.84 5.82
N GLU A 74 1.09 -3.24 5.66
CA GLU A 74 0.50 -3.62 4.37
C GLU A 74 0.18 -2.43 3.47
N THR A 75 -0.15 -1.27 4.05
CA THR A 75 -0.42 -0.03 3.29
C THR A 75 0.84 0.72 2.86
N LYS A 76 1.97 0.49 3.53
CA LYS A 76 3.25 1.05 3.11
C LYS A 76 3.58 0.56 1.71
N THR A 77 3.62 1.50 0.77
CA THR A 77 4.07 1.23 -0.60
C THR A 77 5.49 0.67 -0.54
N LYS A 78 5.70 -0.53 -1.10
CA LYS A 78 7.04 -1.16 -1.18
C LYS A 78 8.04 -0.31 -1.97
N ILE A 79 7.54 0.64 -2.75
CA ILE A 79 8.31 1.66 -3.47
C ILE A 79 8.05 3.00 -2.81
N CYS A 80 9.08 3.61 -2.24
CA CYS A 80 9.00 4.93 -1.61
C CYS A 80 10.16 5.82 -2.06
N LYS A 81 10.04 7.13 -1.81
CA LYS A 81 11.13 8.07 -2.06
C LYS A 81 12.28 7.78 -1.10
N VAL A 82 13.50 7.78 -1.63
CA VAL A 82 14.74 7.61 -0.85
C VAL A 82 15.66 8.82 -1.02
N ILE A 83 16.62 8.97 -0.10
CA ILE A 83 17.72 9.94 -0.22
C ILE A 83 18.94 9.20 -0.77
N ASN A 84 19.43 9.60 -1.94
CA ASN A 84 20.66 9.05 -2.49
C ASN A 84 21.88 9.74 -1.86
N ALA A 85 22.55 9.05 -0.94
CA ALA A 85 23.78 9.51 -0.28
C ALA A 85 25.05 8.83 -0.81
N THR A 86 24.96 8.05 -1.90
CA THR A 86 26.09 7.28 -2.45
C THR A 86 27.03 8.09 -3.33
N GLY A 87 26.59 9.27 -3.79
CA GLY A 87 27.28 10.08 -4.79
C GLY A 87 27.12 9.57 -6.24
N ALA A 88 26.53 8.39 -6.47
CA ALA A 88 26.27 7.89 -7.82
C ALA A 88 25.04 8.59 -8.43
N ILE A 89 25.24 9.35 -9.51
CA ILE A 89 24.17 10.09 -10.19
C ILE A 89 23.17 9.12 -10.84
N LEU A 90 23.64 8.17 -11.67
CA LEU A 90 22.81 7.14 -12.30
C LEU A 90 22.82 5.86 -11.48
N HIS A 91 22.07 5.84 -10.39
CA HIS A 91 22.02 4.69 -9.49
C HIS A 91 21.00 3.66 -9.96
N THR A 92 21.45 2.51 -10.48
CA THR A 92 20.58 1.47 -11.06
C THR A 92 19.57 0.91 -10.06
N ASN A 93 19.97 0.68 -8.81
CA ASN A 93 19.05 0.18 -7.77
C ASN A 93 18.07 1.24 -7.23
N LEU A 94 18.30 2.54 -7.48
CA LEU A 94 17.45 3.64 -6.99
C LEU A 94 16.65 4.31 -8.12
N GLY A 95 16.58 3.69 -9.30
CA GLY A 95 15.73 4.18 -10.40
C GLY A 95 16.42 5.08 -11.44
N ARG A 96 17.76 5.08 -11.52
CA ARG A 96 18.55 5.85 -12.50
C ARG A 96 18.27 7.36 -12.41
N ALA A 97 17.96 8.01 -13.52
CA ALA A 97 17.79 9.45 -13.60
C ALA A 97 16.42 9.87 -13.06
N PRO A 98 16.35 10.73 -12.03
CA PRO A 98 15.09 11.35 -11.65
C PRO A 98 14.58 12.26 -12.78
N LEU A 99 13.26 12.35 -12.92
CA LEU A 99 12.63 13.24 -13.90
C LEU A 99 12.64 14.69 -13.41
N ALA A 100 12.84 15.63 -14.34
CA ALA A 100 12.64 17.06 -14.07
C ALA A 100 11.14 17.35 -13.85
N GLN A 101 10.83 18.42 -13.12
CA GLN A 101 9.43 18.80 -12.82
C GLN A 101 8.58 18.94 -14.09
N GLN A 102 9.11 19.58 -15.13
CA GLN A 102 8.42 19.74 -16.42
C GLN A 102 8.04 18.40 -17.07
N ALA A 103 8.90 17.38 -16.95
CA ALA A 103 8.60 16.05 -17.48
C ALA A 103 7.53 15.34 -16.64
N LEU A 104 7.54 15.51 -15.31
CA LEU A 104 6.50 14.99 -14.42
C LEU A 104 5.15 15.64 -14.70
N ASP A 105 5.11 16.96 -14.90
CA ASP A 105 3.88 17.69 -15.23
C ASP A 105 3.26 17.17 -16.53
N ALA A 106 4.06 16.99 -17.58
CA ALA A 106 3.60 16.42 -18.86
C ALA A 106 3.07 14.98 -18.72
N VAL A 107 3.71 14.14 -17.89
CA VAL A 107 3.22 12.78 -17.59
C VAL A 107 1.88 12.83 -16.87
N MET A 108 1.75 13.71 -15.86
CA MET A 108 0.50 13.86 -15.11
C MET A 108 -0.64 14.34 -16.00
N ASP A 109 -0.40 15.34 -16.85
CA ASP A 109 -1.41 15.89 -17.74
C ASP A 109 -1.89 14.86 -18.77
N SER A 110 -0.96 14.13 -19.40
CA SER A 110 -1.28 13.11 -20.40
C SER A 110 -1.91 11.83 -19.81
N SER A 111 -1.70 11.54 -18.53
CA SER A 111 -2.19 10.32 -17.86
C SER A 111 -3.53 10.51 -17.13
N ARG A 112 -3.96 11.74 -16.88
CA ARG A 112 -5.23 12.03 -16.17
C ARG A 112 -6.49 11.68 -16.97
N GLY A 113 -6.37 11.51 -18.28
CA GLY A 113 -7.50 11.21 -19.17
C GLY A 113 -7.06 10.54 -20.46
N TYR A 114 -7.91 10.65 -21.49
CA TYR A 114 -7.54 10.19 -22.83
C TYR A 114 -6.47 11.11 -23.42
N SER A 115 -5.58 10.54 -24.24
CA SER A 115 -4.55 11.27 -24.95
C SER A 115 -4.55 10.89 -26.43
N SER A 116 -3.91 11.71 -27.26
CA SER A 116 -3.72 11.45 -28.70
C SER A 116 -2.65 10.39 -28.99
N LEU A 117 -2.43 9.44 -28.06
CA LEU A 117 -1.36 8.44 -28.09
C LEU A 117 -1.23 7.70 -29.44
N GLU A 118 -2.38 7.42 -30.08
CA GLU A 118 -2.48 6.79 -31.41
C GLU A 118 -3.53 7.51 -32.27
N TYR A 119 -3.69 8.83 -32.11
CA TYR A 119 -4.69 9.59 -32.84
C TYR A 119 -4.07 10.81 -33.50
N ASP A 120 -4.23 10.89 -34.82
CA ASP A 120 -3.81 12.02 -35.63
C ASP A 120 -4.91 13.08 -35.55
N LEU A 121 -4.62 14.17 -34.84
CA LEU A 121 -5.56 15.29 -34.64
C LEU A 121 -5.77 16.11 -35.93
N GLU A 122 -4.85 16.07 -36.88
CA GLU A 122 -4.94 16.81 -38.13
C GLU A 122 -5.90 16.10 -39.11
N HIS A 123 -5.74 14.77 -39.24
CA HIS A 123 -6.54 13.97 -40.18
C HIS A 123 -7.76 13.29 -39.55
N GLY A 124 -7.94 13.38 -38.23
CA GLY A 124 -9.08 12.78 -37.52
C GLY A 124 -9.12 11.26 -37.62
N ARG A 125 -7.97 10.60 -37.65
CA ARG A 125 -7.85 9.14 -37.85
C ARG A 125 -6.84 8.53 -36.90
N ARG A 126 -6.80 7.19 -36.87
CA ARG A 126 -5.78 6.46 -36.12
C ARG A 126 -4.38 6.82 -36.66
N GLY A 127 -3.49 7.20 -35.75
CA GLY A 127 -2.08 7.47 -35.99
C GLY A 127 -1.16 6.38 -35.44
N GLN A 128 0.15 6.55 -35.62
CA GLN A 128 1.17 5.66 -35.09
C GLN A 128 1.60 6.10 -33.69
N ARG A 129 1.72 5.14 -32.77
CA ARG A 129 2.24 5.41 -31.44
C ARG A 129 3.70 5.87 -31.51
N GLY A 130 3.99 7.00 -30.89
CA GLY A 130 5.35 7.52 -30.78
C GLY A 130 5.85 8.31 -31.99
N ALA A 131 4.99 8.61 -32.97
CA ALA A 131 5.37 9.41 -34.14
C ALA A 131 6.03 10.75 -33.76
N SER A 132 5.48 11.47 -32.77
CA SER A 132 6.07 12.71 -32.27
C SER A 132 7.44 12.50 -31.62
N THR A 133 7.66 11.37 -30.95
CA THR A 133 8.96 11.04 -30.36
C THR A 133 9.98 10.69 -31.43
N GLU A 134 9.59 9.94 -32.45
CA GLU A 134 10.44 9.62 -33.61
C GLU A 134 10.88 10.89 -34.34
N GLU A 135 9.96 11.82 -34.59
CA GLU A 135 10.30 13.11 -35.20
C GLU A 135 11.35 13.86 -34.38
N LEU A 136 11.20 13.90 -33.05
CA LEU A 136 12.18 14.56 -32.17
C LEU A 136 13.54 13.84 -32.12
N LEU A 137 13.57 12.51 -32.24
CA LEU A 137 14.80 11.73 -32.26
C LEU A 137 15.56 11.81 -33.59
N CYS A 138 14.85 12.02 -34.69
CA CYS A 138 15.41 12.11 -36.04
C CYS A 138 15.79 13.54 -36.46
N ARG A 139 15.56 14.54 -35.60
CA ARG A 139 16.07 15.90 -35.78
C ARG A 139 17.57 15.97 -35.48
#